data_AF-A0A2W0C455-F1
#
_entry.id   AF-A0A2W0C455-F1
#
_cell.length_a   1.000
_cell.length_b   1.000
_cell.length_c   1.000
_cell.angle_alpha   90.00
_cell.angle_beta   90.00
_cell.angle_gamma   90.00
#
_symmetry.space_group_name_H-M   'P 1'
#
loop_
_entity.id
_entity.type
_entity.pdbx_description
1 polymer ?
#
loop_
_entity_poly.entity_id
_entity_poly.type
_entity_poly.pdbx_seq_one_letter_code
_entity_poly.pdbx_strand_id
1 'polypeptide(L)'
;MPLDYFYGVMHKCTNTALSFQKAENLICITEDRLERNLIEGFAQNIKQLECSFQTNMRKRKREDDDDFDYLYGIVTTAQDWYFLLYTPGKILQGSKLPFSIEFSEDALNKNSEEYQTLHNGVKKVLDVVVGLLKDRACAEDDSPSKKKAKIEKYRSKK
;
A
#
# COMPACT_ATOMS: atom_id res chain seq x y z
N MET A 1 6.15 -8.56 9.83
CA MET A 1 6.65 -9.11 8.56
C MET A 1 8.11 -8.75 8.44
N PRO A 2 9.03 -9.68 8.10
CA PRO A 2 10.42 -9.33 7.88
C PRO A 2 10.54 -8.49 6.61
N LEU A 3 11.34 -7.41 6.65
CA LEU A 3 11.67 -6.56 5.51
C LEU A 3 12.08 -7.38 4.27
N ASP A 4 12.62 -8.57 4.48
CA ASP A 4 13.18 -9.48 3.47
C ASP A 4 12.20 -9.86 2.35
N TYR A 5 10.88 -9.91 2.63
CA TYR A 5 9.90 -10.22 1.59
C TYR A 5 9.65 -9.05 0.63
N PHE A 6 9.72 -7.81 1.10
CA PHE A 6 9.64 -6.62 0.25
C PHE A 6 10.89 -6.47 -0.61
N TYR A 7 12.08 -6.79 -0.08
CA TYR A 7 13.33 -6.83 -0.84
C TYR A 7 13.34 -7.94 -1.91
N GLY A 8 12.69 -9.09 -1.67
CA GLY A 8 12.58 -10.16 -2.67
C GLY A 8 11.78 -9.78 -3.92
N VAL A 9 10.81 -8.86 -3.80
CA VAL A 9 10.07 -8.31 -4.94
C VAL A 9 10.90 -7.29 -5.74
N MET A 10 11.93 -6.69 -5.11
CA MET A 10 12.75 -5.63 -5.70
C MET A 10 13.78 -6.11 -6.74
N HIS A 11 13.98 -7.42 -6.93
CA HIS A 11 15.02 -7.94 -7.84
C HIS A 11 14.52 -8.31 -9.27
N LYS A 12 13.31 -7.90 -9.69
CA LYS A 12 12.79 -8.30 -11.02
C LYS A 12 12.26 -7.22 -11.96
N CYS A 13 12.27 -5.94 -11.60
CA CYS A 13 11.77 -4.89 -12.50
C CYS A 13 12.70 -3.69 -12.54
N THR A 14 13.60 -3.70 -13.54
CA THR A 14 14.30 -2.52 -14.04
C THR A 14 13.79 -2.24 -15.45
N ASN A 15 12.98 -1.20 -15.62
CA ASN A 15 13.13 -0.18 -16.66
C ASN A 15 12.03 0.88 -16.57
N THR A 16 12.42 2.08 -16.97
CA THR A 16 11.83 3.41 -16.80
C THR A 16 10.54 3.67 -17.59
N ALA A 17 9.60 4.36 -16.93
CA ALA A 17 8.69 5.42 -17.41
C ALA A 17 7.32 5.28 -16.73
N LEU A 18 7.10 6.00 -15.63
CA LEU A 18 5.81 6.01 -14.92
C LEU A 18 4.91 7.09 -15.54
N SER A 19 4.01 6.69 -16.45
CA SER A 19 2.89 7.51 -16.91
C SER A 19 1.74 7.44 -15.90
N PHE A 20 1.58 8.47 -15.06
CA PHE A 20 0.57 8.54 -14.00
C PHE A 20 -0.85 8.93 -14.45
N GLN A 21 -1.16 8.86 -15.76
CA GLN A 21 -2.40 9.43 -16.29
C GLN A 21 -3.64 8.52 -16.25
N LYS A 22 -3.56 7.32 -15.64
CA LYS A 22 -4.68 6.35 -15.58
C LYS A 22 -4.85 5.70 -14.20
N ALA A 23 -4.46 6.43 -13.14
CA ALA A 23 -4.12 5.88 -11.84
C ALA A 23 -5.18 6.03 -10.73
N GLU A 24 -6.40 6.49 -11.04
CA GLU A 24 -7.46 6.72 -10.03
C GLU A 24 -7.91 5.45 -9.28
N ASN A 25 -7.41 4.26 -9.66
CA ASN A 25 -7.88 2.95 -9.17
C ASN A 25 -6.79 2.11 -8.46
N LEU A 26 -5.60 2.67 -8.20
CA LEU A 26 -4.43 1.88 -7.76
C LEU A 26 -4.29 1.80 -6.23
N ILE A 27 -4.44 2.93 -5.54
CA ILE A 27 -4.23 3.04 -4.09
C ILE A 27 -5.21 4.08 -3.51
N CYS A 28 -5.84 3.78 -2.37
CA CYS A 28 -6.59 4.77 -1.59
C CYS A 28 -5.72 5.31 -0.45
N ILE A 29 -5.49 6.61 -0.40
CA ILE A 29 -4.70 7.26 0.67
C ILE A 29 -5.65 8.12 1.50
N THR A 30 -5.60 7.94 2.81
CA THR A 30 -6.33 8.76 3.78
C THR A 30 -5.36 9.29 4.81
N GLU A 31 -5.14 10.59 4.76
CA GLU A 31 -4.46 11.29 5.85
C GLU A 31 -5.52 11.65 6.90
N ASP A 32 -5.31 11.16 8.12
CA ASP A 32 -6.11 11.54 9.26
C ASP A 32 -5.38 12.60 10.10
N ARG A 33 -6.13 13.58 10.57
CA ARG A 33 -5.58 14.62 11.46
C ARG A 33 -5.59 14.07 12.88
N LEU A 34 -4.57 14.39 13.68
CA LEU A 34 -4.47 14.01 15.09
C LEU A 34 -5.71 14.33 15.94
N GLU A 35 -6.55 15.27 15.50
CA GLU A 35 -7.81 15.65 16.17
C GLU A 35 -9.00 14.72 15.86
N ARG A 36 -8.91 13.92 14.79
CA ARG A 36 -9.90 12.90 14.42
C ARG A 36 -9.42 11.53 14.88
N ASN A 37 -10.39 10.68 15.24
CA ASN A 37 -10.11 9.36 15.75
C ASN A 37 -9.61 8.49 14.59
N LEU A 38 -8.42 7.88 14.71
CA LEU A 38 -7.81 6.97 13.73
C LEU A 38 -8.80 5.94 13.15
N ILE A 39 -9.78 5.51 13.96
CA ILE A 39 -10.89 4.63 13.55
C ILE A 39 -11.70 5.22 12.38
N GLU A 40 -11.98 6.52 12.39
CA GLU A 40 -12.65 7.24 11.30
C GLU A 40 -11.78 7.25 10.05
N GLY A 41 -10.47 7.48 10.19
CA GLY A 41 -9.52 7.39 9.08
C GLY A 41 -9.53 6.01 8.40
N PHE A 42 -9.54 4.95 9.20
CA PHE A 42 -9.71 3.58 8.69
C PHE A 42 -11.07 3.40 8.00
N ALA A 43 -12.17 3.79 8.63
CA ALA A 43 -13.51 3.63 8.06
C ALA A 43 -13.64 4.37 6.72
N GLN A 44 -13.10 5.59 6.62
CA GLN A 44 -13.07 6.36 5.38
C GLN A 44 -12.23 5.67 4.30
N ASN A 45 -11.03 5.20 4.63
CA ASN A 45 -10.16 4.51 3.68
C ASN A 45 -10.81 3.23 3.15
N ILE A 46 -11.41 2.44 4.04
CA ILE A 46 -12.13 1.22 3.69
C ILE A 46 -13.29 1.54 2.76
N LYS A 47 -14.08 2.58 3.07
CA LYS A 47 -15.20 2.97 2.22
C LYS A 47 -14.74 3.39 0.82
N GLN A 48 -13.61 4.08 0.71
CA GLN A 48 -13.01 4.44 -0.58
C GLN A 48 -12.58 3.18 -1.35
N LEU A 49 -11.92 2.23 -0.69
CA LEU A 49 -11.49 0.97 -1.30
C LEU A 49 -12.67 0.16 -1.84
N GLU A 50 -13.78 0.08 -1.10
CA GLU A 50 -15.01 -0.59 -1.55
C GLU A 50 -15.59 0.07 -2.81
N CYS A 51 -15.69 1.41 -2.82
CA CYS A 51 -16.21 2.17 -3.95
C CYS A 51 -15.31 2.03 -5.19
N SER A 52 -13.99 2.07 -5.01
CA SER A 52 -13.01 1.85 -6.08
C SER A 52 -13.09 0.44 -6.63
N PHE A 53 -13.23 -0.57 -5.77
CA PHE A 53 -13.41 -1.96 -6.19
C PHE A 53 -14.67 -2.12 -7.06
N GLN A 54 -15.81 -1.58 -6.63
CA GLN A 54 -17.05 -1.61 -7.42
C GLN A 54 -16.90 -0.91 -8.77
N THR A 55 -16.18 0.21 -8.81
CA THR A 55 -15.93 0.97 -10.04
C THR A 55 -15.04 0.18 -11.00
N ASN A 56 -14.01 -0.49 -10.49
CA ASN A 56 -13.13 -1.38 -11.28
C ASN A 56 -13.92 -2.55 -11.86
N MET A 57 -14.75 -3.20 -11.05
CA MET A 57 -15.62 -4.28 -11.50
C MET A 57 -16.55 -3.84 -12.65
N ARG A 58 -17.14 -2.64 -12.57
CA ARG A 58 -17.99 -2.10 -13.64
C ARG A 58 -17.24 -1.80 -14.94
N LYS A 59 -15.94 -1.49 -14.87
CA LYS A 59 -15.09 -1.18 -16.03
C LYS A 59 -14.57 -2.44 -16.75
N ARG A 60 -14.69 -3.63 -16.14
CA ARG A 60 -14.25 -4.90 -16.74
C ARG A 60 -15.27 -5.41 -17.77
N LYS A 61 -14.79 -5.97 -18.88
CA LYS A 61 -15.63 -6.69 -19.85
C LYS A 61 -16.06 -8.02 -19.24
N ARG A 62 -17.31 -8.43 -19.49
CA ARG A 62 -18.03 -9.53 -18.81
C ARG A 62 -17.44 -10.95 -18.97
N GLU A 63 -16.26 -11.12 -19.56
CA GLU A 63 -15.69 -12.42 -19.94
C GLU A 63 -14.49 -12.85 -19.07
N ASP A 64 -13.90 -11.96 -18.28
CA ASP A 64 -12.81 -12.31 -17.37
C ASP A 64 -13.35 -12.60 -15.96
N ASP A 65 -13.48 -13.89 -15.64
CA ASP A 65 -13.84 -14.45 -14.32
C ASP A 65 -12.72 -14.25 -13.26
N ASP A 66 -12.06 -13.09 -13.31
CA ASP A 66 -10.91 -12.77 -12.46
C ASP A 66 -11.35 -12.07 -11.18
N ASP A 67 -12.07 -12.81 -10.32
CA ASP A 67 -12.59 -12.38 -9.02
C ASP A 67 -11.50 -11.94 -8.00
N PHE A 68 -10.24 -11.88 -8.42
CA PHE A 68 -9.06 -11.64 -7.60
C PHE A 68 -8.52 -10.21 -7.71
N ASP A 69 -9.43 -9.24 -7.83
CA ASP A 69 -9.05 -7.82 -7.76
C ASP A 69 -8.78 -7.43 -6.30
N TYR A 70 -7.54 -7.06 -6.01
CA TYR A 70 -7.13 -6.53 -4.72
C TYR A 70 -6.71 -5.07 -4.84
N LEU A 71 -6.93 -4.29 -3.79
CA LEU A 71 -6.58 -2.87 -3.73
C LEU A 71 -5.70 -2.60 -2.52
N TYR A 72 -4.81 -1.62 -2.64
CA TYR A 72 -4.00 -1.18 -1.52
C TYR A 72 -4.58 0.09 -0.91
N GLY A 73 -4.57 0.15 0.42
CA GLY A 73 -4.94 1.32 1.21
C GLY A 73 -3.77 1.82 2.03
N ILE A 74 -3.71 3.12 2.24
CA ILE A 74 -2.77 3.78 3.15
C ILE A 74 -3.59 4.67 4.08
N VAL A 75 -3.47 4.45 5.38
CA VAL A 75 -3.97 5.37 6.41
C VAL A 75 -2.75 5.96 7.10
N THR A 76 -2.69 7.28 7.26
CA THR A 76 -1.55 7.94 7.91
C THR A 76 -1.96 9.09 8.81
N THR A 77 -1.28 9.26 9.94
CA THR A 77 -1.37 10.45 10.79
C THR A 77 -0.23 11.45 10.51
N ALA A 78 0.43 11.31 9.35
CA ALA A 78 1.75 11.86 9.00
C ALA A 78 2.91 11.26 9.81
N GLN A 79 2.71 10.99 11.10
CA GLN A 79 3.68 10.29 11.95
C GLN A 79 3.61 8.77 11.74
N ASP A 80 2.42 8.18 11.89
CA ASP A 80 2.23 6.73 11.76
C ASP A 80 1.61 6.37 10.42
N TRP A 81 2.19 5.37 9.75
CA TRP A 81 1.75 4.89 8.45
C TRP A 81 1.26 3.44 8.52
N TYR A 82 0.01 3.24 8.13
CA TYR A 82 -0.69 1.96 8.11
C TYR A 82 -0.97 1.55 6.67
N PHE A 83 -0.50 0.36 6.29
CA PHE A 83 -0.72 -0.20 4.96
C PHE A 83 -1.77 -1.30 5.01
N LEU A 84 -2.74 -1.22 4.10
CA LEU A 84 -3.87 -2.11 3.99
C LEU A 84 -3.88 -2.82 2.64
N LEU A 85 -4.33 -4.06 2.64
CA LEU A 85 -4.68 -4.84 1.46
C LEU A 85 -6.17 -5.18 1.57
N TYR A 86 -6.94 -4.64 0.64
CA TYR A 86 -8.35 -4.94 0.46
C TYR A 86 -8.53 -6.04 -0.58
N THR A 87 -9.30 -7.06 -0.21
CA THR A 87 -9.86 -8.05 -1.13
C THR A 87 -11.35 -8.14 -0.85
N PRO A 88 -12.18 -8.64 -1.79
CA PRO A 88 -13.60 -8.84 -1.53
C PRO A 88 -13.83 -9.60 -0.22
N GLY A 89 -14.54 -8.95 0.72
CA GLY A 89 -14.89 -9.51 2.02
C GLY A 89 -13.77 -9.60 3.07
N LYS A 90 -12.53 -9.15 2.78
CA LYS A 90 -11.43 -9.16 3.75
C LYS A 90 -10.50 -7.97 3.61
N ILE A 91 -10.15 -7.39 4.75
CA ILE A 91 -9.15 -6.33 4.88
C ILE A 91 -8.00 -6.87 5.71
N LEU A 92 -6.80 -6.76 5.17
CA LEU A 92 -5.57 -7.25 5.80
C LEU A 92 -4.66 -6.06 6.04
N GLN A 93 -4.13 -5.95 7.26
CA GLN A 93 -3.09 -4.97 7.57
C GLN A 93 -1.72 -5.58 7.28
N GLY A 94 -0.83 -4.81 6.62
CA GLY A 94 0.52 -5.28 6.26
C GLY A 94 1.43 -5.52 7.48
N SER A 95 1.17 -4.87 8.60
CA SER A 95 1.99 -5.03 9.80
C SER A 95 1.13 -4.91 11.05
N LYS A 96 1.56 -5.55 12.14
CA LYS A 96 0.89 -5.43 13.44
C LYS A 96 1.06 -4.03 14.05
N LEU A 97 2.19 -3.38 13.75
CA LEU A 97 2.53 -2.03 14.18
C LEU A 97 2.64 -1.09 12.97
N PRO A 98 2.30 0.20 13.11
CA PRO A 98 2.53 1.18 12.06
C PRO A 98 4.02 1.36 11.77
N PHE A 99 4.32 1.95 10.62
CA PHE A 99 5.62 2.52 10.35
C PHE A 99 5.61 3.96 10.86
N SER A 100 6.28 4.19 11.98
CA SER A 100 6.38 5.51 12.60
C SER A 100 7.56 6.29 12.01
N ILE A 101 7.30 7.54 11.64
CA ILE A 101 8.29 8.54 11.25
C ILE A 101 8.17 9.68 12.24
N GLU A 102 9.14 9.76 13.14
CA GLU A 102 9.21 10.84 14.11
C GLU A 102 10.04 11.99 13.54
N PHE A 103 9.55 13.21 13.76
CA PHE A 103 10.26 14.44 13.44
C PHE A 103 10.57 15.19 14.73
N SER A 104 11.82 15.59 14.88
CA SER A 104 12.30 16.48 15.93
C SER A 104 13.07 17.65 15.31
N GLU A 105 13.22 18.76 16.03
CA GLU A 105 14.01 19.90 15.56
C GLU A 105 15.48 19.53 15.31
N ASP A 106 16.04 18.60 16.11
CA ASP A 106 17.41 18.11 15.96
C ASP A 106 17.63 17.40 14.62
N ALA A 107 16.56 16.86 14.00
CA ALA A 107 16.62 16.29 12.67
C ALA A 107 16.84 17.33 11.55
N LEU A 108 16.82 18.64 11.85
CA LEU A 108 17.22 19.68 10.90
C LEU A 108 18.74 19.67 10.63
N ASN A 109 19.53 19.14 11.57
CA ASN A 109 20.97 18.97 11.39
C ASN A 109 21.29 17.65 10.68
N LYS A 110 21.78 17.71 9.44
CA LYS A 110 22.10 16.50 8.65
C LYS A 110 23.12 15.55 9.29
N ASN A 111 23.93 16.04 10.23
CA ASN A 111 24.94 15.25 10.93
C ASN A 111 24.40 14.64 12.24
N SER A 112 23.13 14.88 12.61
CA SER A 112 22.53 14.34 13.82
C SER A 112 22.03 12.91 13.65
N GLU A 113 21.90 12.17 14.75
CA GLU A 113 21.32 10.83 14.77
C GLU A 113 19.81 10.88 14.45
N GLU A 114 19.14 11.96 14.84
CA GLU A 114 17.73 12.22 14.58
C GLU A 114 17.47 12.39 13.09
N TYR A 115 18.35 13.09 12.35
CA TYR A 115 18.24 13.17 10.89
C TYR A 115 18.37 11.79 10.24
N GLN A 116 19.34 10.97 10.69
CA GLN A 116 19.52 9.63 10.16
C GLN A 116 18.29 8.75 10.45
N THR A 117 17.71 8.89 11.63
CA THR A 117 16.49 8.17 12.04
C THR A 117 15.30 8.58 11.17
N LEU A 118 15.06 9.88 11.01
CA LEU A 118 14.03 10.45 10.14
C LEU A 118 14.21 9.97 8.69
N HIS A 119 15.40 10.14 8.13
CA HIS A 119 15.73 9.73 6.77
C HIS A 119 15.47 8.23 6.54
N ASN A 120 15.88 7.38 7.49
CA ASN A 120 15.66 5.94 7.39
C ASN A 120 14.18 5.57 7.53
N GLY A 121 13.42 6.27 8.37
CA GLY A 121 11.96 6.12 8.47
C GLY A 121 11.26 6.47 7.16
N VAL A 122 11.54 7.66 6.61
CA VAL A 122 10.99 8.13 5.32
C VAL A 122 11.34 7.16 4.21
N LYS A 123 12.61 6.74 4.12
CA LYS A 123 13.06 5.79 3.11
C LYS A 123 12.27 4.47 3.17
N LYS A 124 12.07 3.91 4.37
CA LYS A 124 11.29 2.67 4.54
C LYS A 124 9.84 2.82 4.05
N VAL A 125 9.17 3.93 4.39
CA VAL A 125 7.80 4.18 3.94
C VAL A 125 7.74 4.33 2.42
N LEU A 126 8.66 5.07 1.82
CA LEU A 126 8.74 5.22 0.37
C LEU A 126 9.03 3.89 -0.33
N ASP A 127 9.93 3.06 0.20
CA ASP A 127 10.21 1.73 -0.33
C ASP A 127 8.96 0.85 -0.35
N VAL A 128 8.13 0.91 0.70
CA VAL A 128 6.83 0.21 0.73
C VAL A 128 5.91 0.76 -0.35
N VAL A 129 5.70 2.09 -0.42
CA VAL A 129 4.82 2.72 -1.42
C VAL A 129 5.23 2.35 -2.84
N VAL A 130 6.53 2.45 -3.16
CA VAL A 130 7.07 2.05 -4.46
C VAL A 130 6.82 0.56 -4.72
N GLY A 131 6.99 -0.30 -3.71
CA GLY A 131 6.66 -1.71 -3.78
C GLY A 131 5.21 -1.96 -4.15
N LEU A 132 4.26 -1.28 -3.50
CA LEU A 132 2.83 -1.38 -3.78
C LEU A 132 2.47 -0.91 -5.21
N LEU A 133 3.08 0.20 -5.66
CA LEU A 133 2.87 0.72 -7.01
C LEU A 133 3.39 -0.22 -8.08
N LYS A 134 4.61 -0.75 -7.91
CA LYS A 134 5.19 -1.75 -8.83
C LYS A 134 4.33 -3.01 -8.88
N ASP A 135 3.92 -3.49 -7.71
CA ASP A 135 3.07 -4.67 -7.58
C ASP A 135 1.79 -4.54 -8.41
N ARG A 136 1.12 -3.39 -8.30
CA ARG A 136 -0.13 -3.14 -9.00
C ARG A 136 0.06 -2.88 -10.49
N ALA A 137 1.15 -2.20 -10.89
CA ALA A 137 1.48 -1.98 -12.29
C ALA A 137 1.77 -3.31 -13.03
N CYS A 138 2.45 -4.26 -12.37
CA CYS A 138 2.70 -5.57 -12.95
C CYS A 138 1.50 -6.53 -12.92
N ALA A 139 0.53 -6.29 -12.03
CA ALA A 139 -0.63 -7.15 -11.87
C ALA A 139 -1.60 -7.11 -13.07
N GLU A 140 -1.55 -6.08 -13.92
CA GLU A 140 -2.38 -6.03 -15.15
C GLU A 140 -2.00 -7.14 -16.14
N ASP A 141 -0.71 -7.51 -16.19
CA ASP A 141 -0.18 -8.56 -17.08
C ASP A 141 -0.26 -9.97 -16.46
N ASP A 142 -0.66 -10.09 -15.19
CA ASP A 142 -0.75 -11.37 -14.49
C ASP A 142 -2.02 -12.15 -14.84
N SER A 143 -1.86 -13.45 -15.10
CA SER A 143 -2.99 -14.37 -15.26
C SER A 143 -3.81 -14.49 -13.95
N PRO A 144 -5.12 -14.76 -14.02
CA PRO A 144 -5.99 -14.90 -12.84
C PRO A 144 -5.46 -15.84 -11.74
N SER A 145 -4.85 -16.97 -12.15
CA SER A 145 -4.24 -17.95 -11.25
C SER A 145 -3.07 -17.39 -10.42
N LYS A 146 -2.28 -16.46 -10.98
CA LYS A 146 -1.16 -15.81 -10.28
C LYS A 146 -1.69 -14.82 -9.24
N LYS A 147 -2.70 -14.02 -9.60
CA LYS A 147 -3.38 -13.09 -8.67
C LYS A 147 -4.00 -13.84 -7.49
N LYS A 148 -4.68 -14.95 -7.78
CA LYS A 148 -5.25 -15.85 -6.74
C LYS A 148 -4.17 -16.39 -5.79
N ALA A 149 -3.12 -17.00 -6.33
CA ALA A 149 -2.02 -17.56 -5.52
C ALA A 149 -1.36 -16.48 -4.63
N LYS A 150 -1.26 -15.25 -5.12
CA LYS A 150 -0.74 -14.11 -4.38
C LYS A 150 -1.64 -13.70 -3.21
N ILE A 151 -2.95 -13.62 -3.43
CA ILE A 151 -3.95 -13.35 -2.37
C ILE A 151 -3.95 -14.47 -1.33
N GLU A 152 -3.91 -15.73 -1.75
CA GLU A 152 -3.84 -16.88 -0.84
C GLU A 152 -2.59 -16.83 0.03
N LYS A 153 -1.45 -16.44 -0.53
CA LYS A 153 -0.21 -16.22 0.23
C LYS A 153 -0.33 -15.11 1.27
N TYR A 154 -1.08 -14.05 1.00
CA TYR A 154 -1.39 -13.03 2.01
C TYR A 154 -2.31 -13.58 3.10
N ARG A 155 -3.28 -14.42 2.76
CA ARG A 155 -4.22 -15.03 3.70
C ARG A 155 -3.60 -16.12 4.57
N SER A 156 -2.56 -16.81 4.10
CA SER A 156 -1.90 -17.91 4.82
C SER A 156 -0.86 -17.44 5.84
N LYS A 157 -0.43 -16.18 5.77
CA LYS A 157 0.53 -15.58 6.72
C LYS A 157 -0.23 -14.96 7.89
N LYS A 158 -0.76 -15.83 8.76
CA LYS A 158 -1.22 -15.45 10.10
C LYS A 158 -0.09 -15.59 11.11
#